data_AF-A0A7C1VNE3-F1
#
_entry.id   AF-A0A7C1VNE3-F1
#
_cell.length_a   1.000
_cell.length_b   1.000
_cell.length_c   1.000
_cell.angle_alpha   90.00
_cell.angle_beta   90.00
_cell.angle_gamma   90.00
#
_symmetry.space_group_name_H-M   'P 1'
#
loop_
_entity.id
_entity.type
_entity.pdbx_description
1 polymer ?
#
loop_
_entity_poly.entity_id
_entity_poly.type
_entity_poly.pdbx_seq_one_letter_code
_entity_poly.pdbx_strand_id
1 'polypeptide(L)'
;MRCPECGMGYIPNNSEDEKAHKKYHDKVVNGLYAPRIKSDKIVWEKGDYRITIINYFSPHAQKKRAEKVGLLAHRDTPFDFASYHSEEPL
;
A
#
# COMPACT_ATOMS: atom_id res chain seq x y z
N MET A 1 13.03 7.44 -19.64
CA MET A 1 11.61 7.32 -20.07
C MET A 1 10.71 7.42 -18.86
N ARG A 2 9.42 7.72 -19.04
CA ARG A 2 8.43 7.77 -17.95
C ARG A 2 7.26 6.85 -18.28
N CYS A 3 6.85 5.99 -17.35
CA CYS A 3 5.71 5.10 -17.55
C CYS A 3 4.40 5.92 -17.56
N PRO A 4 3.51 5.73 -18.56
CA PRO A 4 2.24 6.45 -18.63
C PRO A 4 1.22 6.00 -17.57
N GLU A 5 1.32 4.76 -17.08
CA GLU A 5 0.35 4.19 -16.15
C GLU A 5 0.73 4.45 -14.68
N CYS A 6 1.98 4.18 -14.29
CA CYS A 6 2.43 4.35 -12.91
C CYS A 6 3.18 5.68 -12.67
N GLY A 7 3.50 6.43 -13.72
CA GLY A 7 4.17 7.74 -13.62
C GLY A 7 5.65 7.70 -13.24
N MET A 8 6.23 6.52 -12.99
CA MET A 8 7.64 6.37 -12.60
C MET A 8 8.59 6.62 -13.79
N GLY A 9 9.65 7.41 -13.56
CA GLY A 9 10.77 7.54 -14.47
C GLY A 9 11.70 6.33 -14.37
N TYR A 10 12.13 5.78 -15.51
CA TYR A 10 13.09 4.68 -15.58
C TYR A 10 13.90 4.71 -16.89
N ILE A 11 15.02 3.99 -16.93
CA ILE A 11 15.96 3.85 -18.04
C ILE A 11 15.69 2.50 -18.72
N PRO A 12 15.13 2.50 -19.94
CA PRO A 12 14.95 1.27 -20.72
C PRO A 12 16.29 0.60 -21.01
N ASN A 13 16.30 -0.72 -21.10
CA ASN A 13 17.48 -1.58 -21.31
C ASN A 13 18.48 -1.61 -20.14
N ASN A 14 18.20 -0.92 -19.03
CA ASN A 14 18.91 -1.15 -17.77
C ASN A 14 18.13 -2.20 -16.96
N SER A 15 18.73 -3.38 -16.78
CA SER A 15 18.03 -4.51 -16.14
C SER A 15 17.63 -4.26 -14.69
N GLU A 16 18.37 -3.43 -13.95
CA GLU A 16 18.05 -3.12 -12.56
C GLU A 16 16.88 -2.14 -12.49
N ASP A 17 16.91 -1.12 -13.33
CA ASP A 17 15.89 -0.07 -13.34
C ASP A 17 14.57 -0.58 -13.92
N GLU A 18 14.61 -1.47 -14.91
CA GLU A 18 13.40 -2.15 -15.40
C GLU A 18 12.77 -3.06 -14.33
N LYS A 19 13.57 -3.74 -13.51
CA LYS A 19 13.06 -4.53 -12.37
C LYS A 19 12.44 -3.63 -11.32
N ALA A 20 13.08 -2.50 -10.99
CA ALA A 20 12.55 -1.51 -10.07
C ALA A 20 11.22 -0.94 -10.58
N HIS A 21 11.17 -0.57 -11.86
CA HIS A 21 9.97 -0.11 -12.53
C HIS A 21 8.84 -1.14 -12.46
N LYS A 22 9.08 -2.41 -12.84
CA LYS A 22 8.05 -3.47 -12.78
C LYS A 22 7.49 -3.64 -11.36
N LYS A 23 8.36 -3.66 -10.35
CA LYS A 23 7.95 -3.80 -8.94
C LYS A 23 7.16 -2.59 -8.45
N TYR A 24 7.51 -1.39 -8.90
CA TYR A 24 6.77 -0.18 -8.57
C TYR A 24 5.42 -0.13 -9.29
N HIS A 25 5.42 -0.43 -10.58
CA HIS A 25 4.25 -0.44 -11.44
C HIS A 25 3.16 -1.36 -10.90
N ASP A 26 3.53 -2.59 -10.54
CA ASP A 26 2.60 -3.56 -9.96
C ASP A 26 1.91 -3.02 -8.69
N LYS A 27 2.68 -2.39 -7.79
CA LYS A 27 2.14 -1.81 -6.55
C LYS A 27 1.16 -0.67 -6.79
N VAL A 28 1.42 0.18 -7.78
CA VAL A 28 0.61 1.38 -8.06
C VAL A 28 -0.62 1.02 -8.88
N VAL A 29 -0.46 0.19 -9.92
CA VAL A 29 -1.53 -0.13 -10.87
C VAL A 29 -2.43 -1.25 -10.34
N ASN A 30 -1.84 -2.32 -9.78
CA ASN A 30 -2.59 -3.48 -9.29
C ASN A 30 -2.88 -3.41 -7.78
N GLY A 31 -2.34 -2.41 -7.10
CA GLY A 31 -2.46 -2.23 -5.65
C GLY A 31 -1.48 -3.09 -4.85
N LEU A 32 -1.62 -3.04 -3.53
CA LEU A 32 -0.75 -3.79 -2.60
C LEU A 32 -1.40 -5.10 -2.20
N TYR A 33 -0.63 -6.19 -2.32
CA TYR A 33 -1.02 -7.45 -1.71
C TYR A 33 -1.13 -7.31 -0.18
N ALA A 34 -2.35 -7.50 0.33
CA ALA A 34 -2.68 -7.35 1.74
C ALA A 34 -3.15 -8.71 2.32
N PRO A 35 -2.22 -9.59 2.75
CA PRO A 35 -2.57 -10.94 3.22
C PRO A 35 -3.46 -10.90 4.46
N ARG A 36 -4.33 -11.90 4.65
CA ARG A 36 -5.13 -12.07 5.88
C ARG A 36 -4.22 -12.34 7.07
N ILE A 37 -4.40 -11.58 8.14
CA ILE A 37 -3.81 -11.86 9.44
C ILE A 37 -4.91 -12.48 10.29
N LYS A 38 -4.61 -13.58 11.01
CA LYS A 38 -5.60 -14.34 11.79
C LYS A 38 -6.40 -13.47 12.76
N SER A 39 -5.78 -12.45 13.33
CA SER A 39 -6.36 -11.51 14.28
C SER A 39 -7.05 -10.30 13.63
N ASP A 40 -7.25 -10.29 12.31
CA ASP A 40 -7.90 -9.18 11.60
C ASP A 40 -9.34 -8.96 12.10
N LYS A 41 -9.66 -7.71 12.48
CA LYS A 41 -11.03 -7.31 12.78
C LYS A 41 -11.76 -6.95 11.49
N ILE A 42 -12.44 -7.94 10.92
CA ILE A 42 -13.23 -7.79 9.69
C ILE A 42 -14.64 -7.31 10.06
N VAL A 43 -15.07 -6.19 9.48
CA VAL A 43 -16.42 -5.63 9.69
C VAL A 43 -17.38 -5.92 8.54
N TRP A 44 -16.83 -6.35 7.40
CA TRP A 44 -17.61 -6.76 6.24
C TRP A 44 -16.79 -7.70 5.36
N GLU A 45 -17.43 -8.72 4.78
CA GLU A 45 -16.81 -9.69 3.88
C GLU A 45 -17.85 -10.14 2.83
N LYS A 46 -17.42 -10.23 1.56
CA LYS A 46 -18.21 -10.80 0.46
C LYS A 46 -17.26 -11.42 -0.57
N GLY A 47 -17.25 -12.75 -0.66
CA GLY A 47 -16.30 -13.47 -1.51
C GLY A 47 -14.85 -13.15 -1.13
N ASP A 48 -14.05 -12.73 -2.10
CA ASP A 48 -12.64 -12.35 -1.88
C ASP A 48 -12.47 -10.91 -1.35
N TYR A 49 -13.57 -10.16 -1.20
CA TYR A 49 -13.55 -8.78 -0.72
C TYR A 49 -13.82 -8.70 0.77
N ARG A 50 -13.12 -7.80 1.46
CA ARG A 50 -13.30 -7.56 2.89
C ARG A 50 -12.96 -6.13 3.28
N ILE A 51 -13.56 -5.67 4.37
CA ILE A 51 -13.21 -4.43 5.06
C ILE A 51 -12.67 -4.82 6.44
N THR A 52 -11.42 -4.45 6.70
CA THR A 52 -10.75 -4.66 7.99
C THR A 52 -10.53 -3.30 8.64
N ILE A 53 -10.89 -3.14 9.92
CA ILE A 53 -10.52 -1.92 10.66
C ILE A 53 -9.31 -2.21 11.54
N ILE A 54 -8.39 -1.26 11.53
CA ILE A 54 -7.16 -1.28 12.31
C ILE A 54 -7.23 -0.07 13.23
N ASN A 55 -6.94 -0.27 14.50
CA ASN A 55 -6.95 0.80 15.50
C ASN A 55 -5.65 0.78 16.31
N TYR A 56 -5.57 1.66 17.31
CA TYR A 56 -4.40 1.75 18.17
C TYR A 56 -4.06 0.43 18.90
N PHE A 57 -5.04 -0.39 19.26
CA PHE A 57 -4.82 -1.65 19.98
C PHE A 57 -4.52 -2.83 19.04
N SER A 58 -4.56 -2.63 17.72
CA SER A 58 -4.25 -3.66 16.75
C SER A 58 -2.79 -4.13 16.87
N PRO A 59 -2.51 -5.43 16.64
CA PRO A 59 -1.15 -5.94 16.56
C PRO A 59 -0.28 -5.17 15.56
N HIS A 60 1.01 -5.02 15.87
CA HIS A 60 1.95 -4.24 15.05
C HIS A 60 2.00 -4.67 13.58
N ALA A 61 1.85 -5.97 13.29
CA ALA A 61 1.78 -6.48 11.92
C ALA A 61 0.61 -5.91 11.11
N GLN A 62 -0.55 -5.70 11.75
CA GLN A 62 -1.71 -5.06 11.11
C GLN A 62 -1.43 -3.59 10.87
N LYS A 63 -0.89 -2.89 11.88
CA LYS A 63 -0.49 -1.48 11.76
C LYS A 63 0.51 -1.26 10.61
N LYS A 64 1.57 -2.08 10.51
CA LYS A 64 2.54 -2.01 9.39
C LYS A 64 1.90 -2.27 8.03
N ARG A 65 0.88 -3.14 7.96
CA ARG A 65 0.11 -3.35 6.72
C ARG A 65 -0.72 -2.11 6.36
N ALA A 66 -1.39 -1.48 7.33
CA ALA A 66 -2.12 -0.22 7.14
C ALA A 66 -1.19 0.92 6.70
N GLU A 67 -0.03 1.08 7.33
CA GLU A 67 0.98 2.10 6.96
C GLU A 67 1.37 1.97 5.47
N LYS A 68 1.66 0.75 4.99
CA LYS A 68 1.99 0.53 3.57
C LYS A 68 0.86 0.94 2.63
N VAL A 69 -0.38 0.63 2.98
CA VAL A 69 -1.57 1.01 2.19
C VAL A 69 -1.79 2.52 2.23
N GLY A 70 -1.67 3.13 3.41
CA GLY A 70 -1.80 4.57 3.60
C GLY A 70 -0.75 5.36 2.82
N LEU A 71 0.51 4.92 2.83
CA LEU A 71 1.59 5.56 2.05
C LEU A 71 1.35 5.51 0.54
N LEU A 72 0.72 4.45 0.03
CA LEU A 72 0.33 4.38 -1.38
C LEU A 72 -0.84 5.33 -1.65
N ALA A 73 -1.91 5.25 -0.86
CA ALA A 73 -3.09 6.09 -1.03
C ALA A 73 -2.78 7.59 -0.92
N HIS A 74 -1.90 7.99 0.00
CA HIS A 74 -1.49 9.38 0.18
C HIS A 74 -0.84 9.97 -1.09
N ARG A 75 -0.14 9.16 -1.90
CA ARG A 75 0.44 9.61 -3.18
C ARG A 75 -0.62 9.90 -4.23
N ASP A 76 -1.75 9.21 -4.17
CA ASP A 76 -2.83 9.32 -5.16
C ASP A 76 -3.84 10.42 -4.79
N THR A 77 -3.80 10.92 -3.56
CA THR A 77 -4.71 11.95 -3.08
C THR A 77 -4.04 13.31 -2.98
N PRO A 78 -4.75 14.42 -3.31
CA PRO A 78 -4.22 15.78 -3.15
C PRO A 78 -4.21 16.27 -1.70
N PHE A 79 -4.54 15.42 -0.72
CA PHE A 79 -4.63 15.82 0.68
C PHE A 79 -3.24 15.91 1.32
N ASP A 80 -3.04 16.97 2.12
CA ASP A 80 -1.81 17.29 2.83
C ASP A 80 -1.73 16.69 4.25
N PHE A 81 -2.72 15.88 4.64
CA PHE A 81 -2.70 15.19 5.93
C PHE A 81 -1.52 14.22 6.02
N ALA A 82 -0.92 14.12 7.20
CA ALA A 82 0.13 13.14 7.47
C ALA A 82 -0.37 11.71 7.17
N SER A 83 0.48 10.93 6.50
CA SER A 83 0.22 9.50 6.30
C SER A 83 0.22 8.79 7.64
N TYR A 84 -0.71 7.84 7.82
CA TYR A 84 -0.74 6.97 8.99
C TYR A 84 0.60 6.26 9.20
N HIS A 85 1.15 6.32 10.42
CA HIS A 85 2.35 5.59 10.83
C HIS A 85 2.03 4.52 11.90
N SER A 86 2.62 3.33 11.78
CA SER A 86 2.31 2.20 12.67
C SER A 86 2.73 2.39 14.14
N GLU A 87 3.52 3.42 14.42
CA GLU A 87 4.04 3.78 15.75
C GLU A 87 3.44 5.11 16.26
N GLU A 88 2.34 5.59 15.67
CA GLU A 88 1.66 6.79 16.17
C GLU A 88 1.31 6.65 17.67
N PRO A 89 1.71 7.64 18.50
CA PRO A 89 1.31 7.69 19.90
C PRO A 89 -0.19 8.02 20.03
N LEU A 90 -0.76 7.69 21.20
CA LEU A 90 -2.14 8.05 21.56
C LEU A 90 -2.33 9.56 21.72
#